data_AF-A0A2V7DGN4-F1
#
_entry.id   AF-A0A2V7DGN4-F1
#
_cell.length_a   1.000
_cell.length_b   1.000
_cell.length_c   1.000
_cell.angle_alpha   90.00
_cell.angle_beta   90.00
_cell.angle_gamma   90.00
#
_symmetry.space_group_name_H-M   'P 1'
#
loop_
_entity.id
_entity.type
_entity.pdbx_description
1 polymer ?
#
loop_
_entity_poly.entity_id
_entity_poly.type
_entity_poly.pdbx_seq_one_letter_code
_entity_poly.pdbx_strand_id
1 'polypeptide(L)'
;MSRTLVPLFALVLLMVLVTPCLAQAPTPKVTITGLFDQVTAAGRNFYDANFTRDNDREWYGRTRFRPDFQFAVGRTKAVLGIELDLAYGQQGPNDGGFPGNNSGSVGGGSGGCKTNTSGCLDINTDVAGLFEIKWIYTEFDLTGKDSLMPFIPVLTVARLGGQPFASLASYKTATYANGDFAGVSTITTFSPTVKLSLAYVIAEDQLAGGNRLAAPARTSRGEDYAFIVSPEITPFKGLDIKPLFSWYHVDGQTSSSTRGNHANVRTAGGTTNGVAAGGTTTTAGDSTQHEERYTVGLDMRWRVGPFGLDPTVYYQWGTRDTQAFRTNGSVGKVESDMSAWLVDIIGSYQLGPLLLEARGVYTTGNKARDNLSRSIRYYQPLDADGSFFTGWASIFASGVDYFNGGFLPMTRWITYDRYGLATLSGRATYSITPAFSVYGIVAPMFTAEKVDVDTGVTPASTSANAGAGNVPRTVVYDKSFVEGDSRYLGTELNLGITWRFAPNTAFDLAGSYLFAGGALDTTEVLNGVPTTRSANDGYQIAARVRLAF
;
A
#
# COMPACT_ATOMS: atom_id res chain seq x y z
N MET A 1 15.15 -37.16 -40.73
CA MET A 1 14.50 -37.34 -39.42
C MET A 1 13.49 -36.21 -39.26
N SER A 2 12.19 -36.51 -39.30
CA SER A 2 11.12 -35.52 -39.47
C SER A 2 10.94 -34.65 -38.22
N ARG A 3 10.66 -33.36 -38.42
CA ARG A 3 10.39 -32.33 -37.40
C ARG A 3 9.20 -32.63 -36.48
N THR A 4 8.49 -33.75 -36.71
CA THR A 4 7.36 -34.26 -35.91
C THR A 4 7.76 -35.29 -34.86
N LEU A 5 8.94 -35.91 -34.96
CA LEU A 5 9.38 -36.96 -34.03
C LEU A 5 9.90 -36.40 -32.69
N VAL A 6 10.49 -35.20 -32.70
CA VAL A 6 11.02 -34.54 -31.49
C VAL A 6 9.91 -34.16 -30.49
N PRO A 7 8.81 -33.48 -30.89
CA PRO A 7 7.71 -33.21 -29.95
C PRO A 7 7.00 -34.48 -29.49
N LEU A 8 6.90 -35.51 -30.34
CA LEU A 8 6.31 -36.81 -29.95
C LEU A 8 7.17 -37.54 -28.91
N PHE A 9 8.50 -37.55 -29.09
CA PHE A 9 9.43 -38.11 -28.10
C PHE A 9 9.40 -37.32 -26.79
N ALA A 10 9.33 -35.99 -26.83
CA ALA A 10 9.20 -35.16 -25.64
C ALA A 10 7.88 -35.43 -24.89
N LEU A 11 6.77 -35.60 -25.61
CA LEU A 11 5.46 -35.93 -25.02
C LEU A 11 5.45 -37.33 -24.41
N VAL A 12 6.07 -38.32 -25.07
CA VAL A 12 6.21 -39.68 -24.57
C VAL A 12 7.15 -39.73 -23.35
N LEU A 13 8.24 -38.97 -23.34
CA LEU A 13 9.11 -38.82 -22.17
C LEU A 13 8.34 -38.18 -21.00
N LEU A 14 7.50 -37.17 -21.27
CA LEU A 14 6.61 -36.58 -20.27
C LEU A 14 5.65 -37.63 -19.71
N MET A 15 5.02 -38.45 -20.56
CA MET A 15 4.09 -39.50 -20.12
C MET A 15 4.76 -40.61 -19.31
N VAL A 16 6.01 -40.99 -19.63
CA VAL A 16 6.77 -42.00 -18.86
C VAL A 16 7.24 -41.45 -17.51
N LEU A 17 7.55 -40.15 -17.42
CA LEU A 17 7.91 -39.48 -16.17
C LEU A 17 6.70 -39.18 -15.27
N VAL A 18 5.49 -39.15 -15.82
CA VAL A 18 4.21 -38.88 -15.10
C VAL A 18 3.55 -40.19 -14.67
N THR A 19 4.33 -41.17 -14.19
CA THR A 19 3.71 -42.34 -13.54
C THR A 19 3.27 -41.89 -12.14
N PRO A 20 1.96 -41.77 -11.82
CA PRO A 20 1.56 -41.45 -10.46
C PRO A 20 2.05 -42.56 -9.55
N CYS A 21 2.81 -42.21 -8.51
CA CYS A 21 3.13 -43.16 -7.46
C CYS A 21 1.81 -43.77 -6.95
N LEU A 22 1.72 -45.11 -6.94
CA LEU A 22 0.57 -45.86 -6.43
C LEU A 22 0.45 -45.78 -4.89
N ALA A 23 0.96 -44.70 -4.30
CA ALA A 23 0.77 -44.39 -2.90
C ALA A 23 -0.66 -43.89 -2.67
N GLN A 24 -1.24 -44.21 -1.52
CA GLN A 24 -2.53 -43.66 -1.09
C GLN A 24 -2.46 -42.14 -1.23
N ALA A 25 -3.34 -41.59 -2.09
CA ALA A 25 -3.42 -40.14 -2.26
C ALA A 25 -3.61 -39.49 -0.89
N PRO A 26 -2.84 -38.45 -0.55
CA PRO A 26 -2.97 -37.78 0.73
C PRO A 26 -4.43 -37.39 0.98
N THR A 27 -4.94 -37.66 2.19
CA THR A 27 -6.32 -37.32 2.54
C THR A 27 -6.54 -35.81 2.39
N PRO A 28 -7.57 -35.37 1.64
CA PRO A 28 -7.92 -33.96 1.57
C PRO A 28 -8.16 -33.37 2.96
N LYS A 29 -7.58 -32.19 3.21
CA LYS A 29 -7.73 -31.46 4.46
C LYS A 29 -8.23 -30.05 4.17
N VAL A 30 -9.25 -29.62 4.89
CA VAL A 30 -9.64 -28.21 4.97
C VAL A 30 -9.14 -27.65 6.30
N THR A 31 -8.42 -26.54 6.24
CA THR A 31 -8.01 -25.76 7.43
C THR A 31 -8.65 -24.40 7.33
N ILE A 32 -9.25 -23.93 8.41
CA ILE A 32 -9.83 -22.59 8.53
C ILE A 32 -8.98 -21.86 9.56
N THR A 33 -8.41 -20.74 9.17
CA THR A 33 -7.73 -19.81 10.07
C THR A 33 -8.29 -18.42 9.88
N GLY A 34 -8.04 -17.48 10.78
CA GLY A 34 -8.43 -16.10 10.53
C GLY A 34 -8.44 -15.22 11.75
N LEU A 35 -9.15 -14.10 11.62
CA LEU A 35 -9.36 -13.17 12.71
C LEU A 35 -10.78 -12.60 12.77
N PHE A 36 -11.12 -12.15 13.97
CA PHE A 36 -12.26 -11.32 14.27
C PHE A 36 -11.76 -10.08 15.03
N ASP A 37 -11.92 -8.89 14.45
CA ASP A 37 -11.59 -7.62 15.09
C ASP A 37 -12.86 -6.88 15.47
N GLN A 38 -12.91 -6.40 16.71
CA GLN A 38 -13.89 -5.43 17.18
C GLN A 38 -13.15 -4.15 17.56
N VAL A 39 -13.46 -3.06 16.88
CA VAL A 39 -12.71 -1.80 16.96
C VAL A 39 -13.65 -0.65 17.27
N THR A 40 -13.19 0.31 18.07
CA THR A 40 -13.80 1.64 18.15
C THR A 40 -12.71 2.68 18.08
N ALA A 41 -12.98 3.77 17.38
CA ALA A 41 -12.02 4.84 17.21
C ALA A 41 -12.72 6.20 17.19
N ALA A 42 -12.09 7.19 17.81
CA ALA A 42 -12.55 8.55 17.89
C ALA A 42 -11.39 9.53 17.71
N GLY A 43 -11.67 10.72 17.20
CA GLY A 43 -10.64 11.73 16.97
C GLY A 43 -11.17 13.08 16.55
N ARG A 44 -10.26 14.02 16.31
CA ARG A 44 -10.56 15.39 15.90
C ARG A 44 -9.42 15.98 15.05
N ASN A 45 -9.77 16.82 14.07
CA ASN A 45 -8.83 17.68 13.34
C ASN A 45 -7.83 16.94 12.46
N PHE A 46 -8.29 15.93 11.71
CA PHE A 46 -7.47 15.23 10.71
C PHE A 46 -8.28 14.45 9.65
N TYR A 47 -9.61 14.35 9.76
CA TYR A 47 -10.43 13.49 8.90
C TYR A 47 -10.67 14.08 7.50
N ASP A 48 -10.65 15.40 7.39
CA ASP A 48 -10.72 16.10 6.10
C ASP A 48 -9.32 16.47 5.56
N ALA A 49 -8.26 15.93 6.18
CA ALA A 49 -6.85 16.24 5.92
C ALA A 49 -6.49 17.75 6.04
N ASN A 50 -7.41 18.59 6.51
CA ASN A 50 -7.23 20.03 6.65
C ASN A 50 -7.16 20.45 8.11
N PHE A 51 -5.93 20.44 8.64
CA PHE A 51 -5.67 20.82 10.03
C PHE A 51 -6.04 22.27 10.38
N THR A 52 -6.34 23.13 9.40
CA THR A 52 -6.75 24.52 9.67
C THR A 52 -8.23 24.65 10.06
N ARG A 53 -9.02 23.57 9.89
CA ARG A 53 -10.46 23.51 10.17
C ARG A 53 -10.74 22.61 11.39
N ASP A 54 -10.62 23.16 12.58
CA ASP A 54 -10.64 22.42 13.85
C ASP A 54 -11.99 21.81 14.31
N ASN A 55 -13.01 21.77 13.44
CA ASN A 55 -14.37 21.34 13.81
C ASN A 55 -14.72 19.92 13.34
N ASP A 56 -13.87 19.26 12.55
CA ASP A 56 -14.07 17.86 12.17
C ASP A 56 -13.77 16.93 13.37
N ARG A 57 -14.73 16.07 13.67
CA ARG A 57 -14.64 15.05 14.73
C ARG A 57 -15.44 13.84 14.29
N GLU A 58 -14.97 12.68 14.70
CA GLU A 58 -15.62 11.42 14.35
C GLU A 58 -15.48 10.46 15.53
N TRP A 59 -16.51 9.63 15.72
CA TRP A 59 -16.46 8.44 16.57
C TRP A 59 -17.32 7.36 15.92
N TYR A 60 -16.73 6.19 15.71
CA TYR A 60 -17.40 5.03 15.17
C TYR A 60 -16.89 3.74 15.82
N GLY A 61 -17.53 2.63 15.49
CA GLY A 61 -16.97 1.31 15.67
C GLY A 61 -17.00 0.48 14.40
N ARG A 62 -16.32 -0.67 14.46
CA ARG A 62 -16.13 -1.56 13.32
C ARG A 62 -15.94 -2.99 13.76
N THR A 63 -16.53 -3.92 13.01
CA THR A 63 -16.39 -5.36 13.16
C THR A 63 -15.81 -5.93 11.87
N ARG A 64 -14.63 -6.57 11.94
CA ARG A 64 -14.02 -7.24 10.80
C ARG A 64 -13.89 -8.73 11.05
N PHE A 65 -14.37 -9.54 10.12
CA PHE A 65 -14.16 -10.98 10.10
C PHE A 65 -13.38 -11.35 8.82
N ARG A 66 -12.23 -12.01 8.99
CA ARG A 66 -11.36 -12.40 7.88
C ARG A 66 -10.95 -13.87 8.01
N PRO A 67 -11.78 -14.82 7.54
CA PRO A 67 -11.42 -16.22 7.48
C PRO A 67 -10.65 -16.54 6.19
N ASP A 68 -9.64 -17.39 6.33
CA ASP A 68 -8.87 -18.00 5.27
C ASP A 68 -9.16 -19.52 5.25
N PHE A 69 -9.66 -20.00 4.12
CA PHE A 69 -9.92 -21.41 3.87
C PHE A 69 -8.79 -22.00 3.04
N GLN A 70 -8.06 -22.96 3.60
CA GLN A 70 -7.04 -23.72 2.90
C GLN A 70 -7.56 -25.13 2.58
N PHE A 71 -7.68 -25.44 1.30
CA PHE A 71 -8.03 -26.76 0.78
C PHE A 71 -6.76 -27.45 0.31
N ALA A 72 -6.25 -28.44 1.04
CA ALA A 72 -4.97 -29.09 0.77
C ALA A 72 -5.12 -30.58 0.43
N VAL A 73 -4.37 -31.03 -0.57
CA VAL A 73 -4.17 -32.45 -0.91
C VAL A 73 -2.67 -32.68 -1.03
N GLY A 74 -2.06 -33.23 0.02
CA GLY A 74 -0.61 -33.34 0.12
C GLY A 74 0.04 -31.97 0.27
N ARG A 75 0.98 -31.63 -0.61
CA ARG A 75 1.66 -30.32 -0.62
C ARG A 75 0.96 -29.27 -1.49
N THR A 76 0.06 -29.70 -2.37
CA THR A 76 -0.74 -28.80 -3.20
C THR A 76 -1.92 -28.27 -2.38
N LYS A 77 -2.17 -26.96 -2.48
CA LYS A 77 -3.32 -26.32 -1.82
C LYS A 77 -3.96 -25.24 -2.68
N ALA A 78 -5.24 -25.03 -2.46
CA ALA A 78 -5.95 -23.82 -2.86
C ALA A 78 -6.31 -23.01 -1.62
N VAL A 79 -6.25 -21.68 -1.72
CA VAL A 79 -6.55 -20.76 -0.62
C VAL A 79 -7.63 -19.79 -1.08
N LEU A 80 -8.66 -19.63 -0.26
CA LEU A 80 -9.69 -18.61 -0.37
C LEU A 80 -9.69 -17.76 0.90
N GLY A 81 -9.26 -16.51 0.78
CA GLY A 81 -9.34 -15.52 1.86
C GLY A 81 -10.53 -14.60 1.63
N ILE A 82 -11.38 -14.45 2.65
CA ILE A 82 -12.59 -13.63 2.61
C ILE A 82 -12.45 -12.50 3.62
N GLU A 83 -13.06 -11.36 3.32
CA GLU A 83 -13.20 -10.26 4.28
C GLU A 83 -14.64 -9.78 4.35
N LEU A 84 -15.12 -9.64 5.58
CA LEU A 84 -16.35 -8.94 5.94
C LEU A 84 -15.96 -7.82 6.88
N ASP A 85 -16.10 -6.56 6.47
CA ASP A 85 -15.73 -5.39 7.27
C ASP A 85 -16.92 -4.43 7.44
N LEU A 86 -17.52 -4.43 8.63
CA LEU A 86 -18.72 -3.68 8.97
C LEU A 86 -18.41 -2.52 9.87
N ALA A 87 -18.76 -1.32 9.44
CA ALA A 87 -18.72 -0.11 10.26
C ALA A 87 -20.06 0.15 10.96
N TYR A 88 -20.05 0.87 12.08
CA TYR A 88 -21.25 1.42 12.72
C TYR A 88 -20.97 2.79 13.30
N GLY A 89 -21.95 3.69 13.19
CA GLY A 89 -21.78 5.15 13.35
C GLY A 89 -21.53 5.85 12.01
N GLN A 90 -21.60 7.18 12.00
CA GLN A 90 -21.49 7.97 10.79
C GLN A 90 -20.02 8.11 10.35
N GLN A 91 -19.66 7.44 9.25
CA GLN A 91 -18.31 7.47 8.63
C GLN A 91 -18.27 8.21 7.28
N GLY A 92 -19.39 8.80 6.86
CA GLY A 92 -19.51 9.51 5.60
C GLY A 92 -20.72 10.45 5.58
N PRO A 93 -21.00 11.13 4.44
CA PRO A 93 -22.14 12.03 4.32
C PRO A 93 -23.49 11.37 4.58
N ASN A 94 -23.60 10.04 4.36
CA ASN A 94 -24.77 9.23 4.71
C ASN A 94 -24.32 7.93 5.43
N ASP A 95 -25.18 7.41 6.29
CA ASP A 95 -25.00 6.21 7.15
C ASP A 95 -25.82 4.99 6.67
N GLY A 96 -26.45 5.05 5.49
CA GLY A 96 -27.36 4.01 4.97
C GLY A 96 -26.68 2.73 4.45
N GLY A 97 -27.19 1.58 4.88
CA GLY A 97 -26.70 0.24 4.55
C GLY A 97 -26.72 -0.14 3.06
N PHE A 98 -26.03 -1.25 2.74
CA PHE A 98 -25.99 -1.80 1.38
C PHE A 98 -27.20 -2.73 1.13
N PRO A 99 -27.93 -2.62 0.00
CA PRO A 99 -27.69 -1.76 -1.18
C PRO A 99 -28.58 -0.50 -1.22
N GLY A 100 -29.00 0.04 -0.07
CA GLY A 100 -30.03 1.07 -0.01
C GLY A 100 -29.75 2.22 0.95
N ASN A 101 -29.06 3.27 0.45
CA ASN A 101 -29.66 4.61 0.32
C ASN A 101 -28.89 5.47 -0.72
N ASN A 102 -29.40 5.52 -1.95
CA ASN A 102 -29.28 6.59 -2.96
C ASN A 102 -27.93 7.19 -3.37
N SER A 103 -26.88 6.38 -3.53
CA SER A 103 -25.67 6.88 -4.21
C SER A 103 -24.81 5.84 -4.94
N GLY A 104 -25.42 4.74 -5.40
CA GLY A 104 -24.93 3.99 -6.59
C GLY A 104 -23.49 3.48 -6.61
N SER A 105 -22.76 3.41 -5.49
CA SER A 105 -21.36 3.03 -5.46
C SER A 105 -21.12 1.83 -4.53
N VAL A 106 -20.59 0.75 -5.10
CA VAL A 106 -20.14 -0.45 -4.38
C VAL A 106 -18.84 -0.11 -3.63
N GLY A 107 -18.71 -0.47 -2.35
CA GLY A 107 -17.44 -0.41 -1.61
C GLY A 107 -17.05 0.92 -0.95
N GLY A 108 -17.96 1.58 -0.21
CA GLY A 108 -17.59 2.74 0.62
C GLY A 108 -17.16 3.97 -0.19
N GLY A 109 -17.91 4.28 -1.25
CA GLY A 109 -17.69 5.45 -2.11
C GLY A 109 -18.96 6.30 -2.25
N SER A 110 -18.77 7.52 -2.75
CA SER A 110 -19.71 8.64 -2.90
C SER A 110 -21.13 8.38 -2.37
N GLY A 111 -21.40 8.82 -1.13
CA GLY A 111 -22.72 8.79 -0.49
C GLY A 111 -23.02 7.56 0.38
N GLY A 112 -22.00 6.76 0.71
CA GLY A 112 -22.02 5.73 1.76
C GLY A 112 -20.89 5.89 2.79
N CYS A 113 -20.49 4.80 3.44
CA CYS A 113 -19.46 4.77 4.48
C CYS A 113 -18.01 4.91 3.97
N LYS A 114 -17.03 4.96 4.89
CA LYS A 114 -15.61 5.10 4.56
C LYS A 114 -15.15 4.09 3.51
N THR A 115 -14.29 4.54 2.61
CA THR A 115 -13.65 3.68 1.59
C THR A 115 -12.91 2.52 2.24
N ASN A 116 -13.02 1.34 1.62
CA ASN A 116 -12.55 0.04 2.12
C ASN A 116 -13.42 -0.61 3.22
N THR A 117 -14.53 -0.01 3.64
CA THR A 117 -15.56 -0.76 4.40
C THR A 117 -16.38 -1.63 3.45
N SER A 118 -16.70 -2.86 3.87
CA SER A 118 -17.61 -3.73 3.10
C SER A 118 -19.07 -3.28 3.27
N GLY A 119 -19.42 -2.64 4.39
CA GLY A 119 -20.75 -2.07 4.63
C GLY A 119 -20.90 -1.37 5.98
N CYS A 120 -22.12 -0.85 6.24
CA CYS A 120 -22.45 -0.16 7.48
C CYS A 120 -23.72 -0.67 8.14
N LEU A 121 -23.63 -0.84 9.45
CA LEU A 121 -24.72 -1.19 10.34
C LEU A 121 -25.33 0.09 10.93
N ASP A 122 -26.66 0.12 10.91
CA ASP A 122 -27.48 1.07 11.65
C ASP A 122 -28.62 0.32 12.35
N ILE A 123 -29.31 0.99 13.27
CA ILE A 123 -30.46 0.44 13.99
C ILE A 123 -31.47 -0.11 12.98
N ASN A 124 -31.75 -1.41 13.11
CA ASN A 124 -32.71 -2.13 12.26
C ASN A 124 -32.37 -2.11 10.76
N THR A 125 -31.08 -2.01 10.41
CA THR A 125 -30.59 -2.13 9.04
C THR A 125 -29.87 -3.45 8.85
N ASP A 126 -30.32 -4.25 7.88
CA ASP A 126 -29.60 -5.41 7.38
C ASP A 126 -28.57 -4.99 6.33
N VAL A 127 -27.41 -5.63 6.34
CA VAL A 127 -26.36 -5.40 5.33
C VAL A 127 -26.32 -6.57 4.36
N ALA A 128 -26.75 -6.34 3.12
CA ALA A 128 -26.68 -7.34 2.06
C ALA A 128 -25.32 -7.32 1.34
N GLY A 129 -24.94 -8.40 0.66
CA GLY A 129 -23.85 -8.39 -0.32
C GLY A 129 -22.41 -8.21 0.21
N LEU A 130 -22.18 -8.40 1.51
CA LEU A 130 -20.93 -8.08 2.23
C LEU A 130 -19.69 -8.95 1.89
N PHE A 131 -19.67 -9.68 0.78
CA PHE A 131 -18.64 -10.71 0.58
C PHE A 131 -17.48 -10.17 -0.28
N GLU A 132 -16.33 -9.86 0.33
CA GLU A 132 -15.10 -9.50 -0.39
C GLU A 132 -14.15 -10.70 -0.47
N ILE A 133 -13.64 -10.99 -1.67
CA ILE A 133 -12.57 -11.96 -1.88
C ILE A 133 -11.24 -11.22 -1.81
N LYS A 134 -10.44 -11.51 -0.78
CA LYS A 134 -9.08 -10.98 -0.65
C LYS A 134 -8.09 -11.82 -1.43
N TRP A 135 -8.12 -13.13 -1.21
CA TRP A 135 -7.18 -14.05 -1.82
C TRP A 135 -7.94 -15.19 -2.50
N ILE A 136 -7.48 -15.56 -3.68
CA ILE A 136 -7.92 -16.74 -4.40
C ILE A 136 -6.76 -17.26 -5.26
N TYR A 137 -6.04 -18.25 -4.75
CA TYR A 137 -4.86 -18.77 -5.43
C TYR A 137 -4.66 -20.26 -5.18
N THR A 138 -3.85 -20.86 -6.04
CA THR A 138 -3.30 -22.21 -5.84
C THR A 138 -1.83 -22.12 -5.51
N GLU A 139 -1.33 -23.01 -4.65
CA GLU A 139 0.09 -23.19 -4.33
C GLU A 139 0.46 -24.66 -4.54
N PHE A 140 1.58 -24.89 -5.23
CA PHE A 140 2.06 -26.23 -5.54
C PHE A 140 3.58 -26.24 -5.78
N ASP A 141 4.19 -27.40 -5.63
CA ASP A 141 5.60 -27.59 -5.95
C ASP A 141 5.79 -27.69 -7.46
N LEU A 142 6.44 -26.68 -8.02
CA LEU A 142 6.76 -26.57 -9.44
C LEU A 142 7.98 -27.41 -9.81
N THR A 143 9.02 -27.42 -8.99
CA THR A 143 10.25 -28.22 -9.18
C THR A 143 10.66 -28.92 -7.87
N GLY A 144 11.61 -29.85 -7.94
CA GLY A 144 12.06 -30.64 -6.79
C GLY A 144 11.39 -32.02 -6.72
N LYS A 145 11.75 -32.82 -5.72
CA LYS A 145 11.18 -34.16 -5.58
C LYS A 145 9.65 -34.09 -5.42
N ASP A 146 8.94 -34.97 -6.11
CA ASP A 146 7.47 -35.10 -6.07
C ASP A 146 6.74 -33.80 -6.47
N SER A 147 7.23 -33.11 -7.51
CA SER A 147 6.71 -31.84 -8.06
C SER A 147 6.22 -31.98 -9.51
N LEU A 148 5.71 -30.89 -10.10
CA LEU A 148 5.33 -30.84 -11.53
C LEU A 148 6.52 -31.07 -12.48
N MET A 149 7.71 -30.58 -12.12
CA MET A 149 8.96 -30.75 -12.88
C MET A 149 10.05 -31.39 -12.00
N PRO A 150 9.94 -32.70 -11.71
CA PRO A 150 10.78 -33.37 -10.71
C PRO A 150 12.22 -33.60 -11.14
N PHE A 151 12.54 -33.40 -12.42
CA PHE A 151 13.89 -33.51 -12.97
C PHE A 151 14.77 -32.28 -12.67
N ILE A 152 14.17 -31.17 -12.21
CA ILE A 152 14.92 -30.02 -11.67
C ILE A 152 15.09 -30.27 -10.16
N PRO A 153 16.31 -30.51 -9.66
CA PRO A 153 16.55 -31.03 -8.31
C PRO A 153 16.41 -29.98 -7.19
N VAL A 154 16.14 -28.73 -7.53
CA VAL A 154 15.93 -27.63 -6.59
C VAL A 154 14.43 -27.48 -6.34
N LEU A 155 14.01 -27.33 -5.09
CA LEU A 155 12.61 -27.13 -4.74
C LEU A 155 12.17 -25.70 -5.11
N THR A 156 11.13 -25.60 -5.93
CA THR A 156 10.44 -24.34 -6.22
C THR A 156 8.96 -24.49 -5.90
N VAL A 157 8.44 -23.65 -5.01
CA VAL A 157 7.00 -23.56 -4.74
C VAL A 157 6.44 -22.40 -5.56
N ALA A 158 5.38 -22.65 -6.33
CA ALA A 158 4.72 -21.65 -7.16
C ALA A 158 3.33 -21.33 -6.61
N ARG A 159 2.89 -20.08 -6.83
CA ARG A 159 1.53 -19.61 -6.57
C ARG A 159 0.94 -18.93 -7.80
N LEU A 160 -0.32 -19.25 -8.10
CA LEU A 160 -1.07 -18.69 -9.23
C LEU A 160 -2.42 -18.16 -8.74
N GLY A 161 -2.73 -16.90 -9.00
CA GLY A 161 -4.01 -16.25 -8.65
C GLY A 161 -3.86 -14.92 -7.92
N GLY A 162 -4.95 -14.46 -7.29
CA GLY A 162 -4.97 -13.30 -6.41
C GLY A 162 -4.40 -13.67 -5.05
N GLN A 163 -3.24 -13.12 -4.69
CA GLN A 163 -2.42 -13.59 -3.58
C GLN A 163 -1.73 -12.42 -2.86
N PRO A 164 -1.35 -12.56 -1.59
CA PRO A 164 -0.63 -11.51 -0.89
C PRO A 164 0.84 -11.42 -1.35
N PHE A 165 1.41 -10.21 -1.36
CA PHE A 165 2.86 -10.02 -1.53
C PHE A 165 3.65 -10.69 -0.40
N ALA A 166 3.11 -10.72 0.82
CA ALA A 166 3.76 -11.26 2.01
C ALA A 166 5.23 -10.78 2.13
N SER A 167 6.20 -11.70 2.08
CA SER A 167 7.64 -11.41 2.12
C SER A 167 8.32 -11.61 0.76
N LEU A 168 7.59 -11.50 -0.37
CA LEU A 168 8.17 -11.71 -1.70
C LEU A 168 9.19 -10.63 -2.03
N ALA A 169 8.91 -9.36 -1.74
CA ALA A 169 9.76 -8.23 -2.11
C ALA A 169 10.67 -7.72 -0.98
N SER A 170 10.15 -7.59 0.24
CA SER A 170 10.87 -6.99 1.37
C SER A 170 10.54 -7.72 2.68
N TYR A 171 11.35 -7.46 3.71
CA TYR A 171 11.08 -7.86 5.08
C TYR A 171 10.26 -6.81 5.83
N LYS A 172 10.59 -5.54 5.66
CA LYS A 172 9.89 -4.43 6.28
C LYS A 172 8.62 -4.14 5.50
N THR A 173 7.50 -4.14 6.22
CA THR A 173 6.16 -3.97 5.65
C THR A 173 6.06 -2.68 4.84
N ALA A 174 5.47 -2.78 3.65
CA ALA A 174 5.08 -1.65 2.81
C ALA A 174 6.21 -0.70 2.37
N THR A 175 7.48 -1.14 2.42
CA THR A 175 8.61 -0.36 1.87
C THR A 175 8.67 -0.41 0.35
N TYR A 176 8.14 -1.46 -0.28
CA TYR A 176 8.05 -1.56 -1.74
C TYR A 176 6.76 -2.20 -2.24
N ALA A 177 6.44 -3.42 -1.78
CA ALA A 177 5.23 -4.14 -2.18
C ALA A 177 4.58 -4.79 -0.98
N ASN A 178 3.31 -4.46 -0.73
CA ASN A 178 2.45 -4.96 0.34
C ASN A 178 1.01 -5.06 -0.17
N GLY A 179 0.15 -5.75 0.55
CA GLY A 179 -1.23 -6.01 0.10
C GLY A 179 -1.29 -7.20 -0.85
N ASP A 180 -2.22 -7.11 -1.80
CA ASP A 180 -2.69 -8.22 -2.62
C ASP A 180 -2.44 -7.95 -4.11
N PHE A 181 -2.07 -8.98 -4.87
CA PHE A 181 -1.84 -8.87 -6.31
C PHE A 181 -2.33 -10.09 -7.06
N ALA A 182 -2.74 -9.89 -8.31
CA ALA A 182 -2.99 -10.99 -9.25
C ALA A 182 -1.70 -11.33 -9.98
N GLY A 183 -1.41 -12.62 -10.14
CA GLY A 183 -0.32 -13.07 -11.01
C GLY A 183 0.32 -14.38 -10.56
N VAL A 184 1.64 -14.45 -10.75
CA VAL A 184 2.46 -15.62 -10.48
C VAL A 184 3.55 -15.25 -9.49
N SER A 185 3.77 -16.08 -8.47
CA SER A 185 4.99 -15.99 -7.67
C SER A 185 5.65 -17.35 -7.50
N THR A 186 6.96 -17.36 -7.31
CA THR A 186 7.71 -18.58 -7.02
C THR A 186 8.73 -18.31 -5.93
N ILE A 187 9.00 -19.31 -5.11
CA ILE A 187 10.09 -19.32 -4.14
C ILE A 187 10.94 -20.55 -4.41
N THR A 188 12.15 -20.33 -4.92
CA THR A 188 13.14 -21.38 -5.14
C THR A 188 14.06 -21.46 -3.92
N THR A 189 14.21 -22.64 -3.32
CA THR A 189 15.09 -22.87 -2.17
C THR A 189 16.32 -23.64 -2.60
N PHE A 190 17.46 -22.94 -2.77
CA PHE A 190 18.72 -23.57 -3.16
C PHE A 190 19.43 -24.24 -1.98
N SER A 191 19.32 -23.62 -0.80
CA SER A 191 19.83 -24.15 0.47
C SER A 191 19.04 -23.52 1.64
N PRO A 192 19.22 -23.97 2.89
CA PRO A 192 18.57 -23.34 4.03
C PRO A 192 18.88 -21.85 4.21
N THR A 193 20.00 -21.36 3.65
CA THR A 193 20.47 -19.98 3.76
C THR A 193 20.33 -19.17 2.48
N VAL A 194 19.86 -19.77 1.38
CA VAL A 194 19.72 -19.09 0.08
C VAL A 194 18.41 -19.47 -0.58
N LYS A 195 17.54 -18.47 -0.77
CA LYS A 195 16.27 -18.58 -1.48
C LYS A 195 16.17 -17.49 -2.54
N LEU A 196 15.32 -17.70 -3.53
CA LEU A 196 14.99 -16.72 -4.56
C LEU A 196 13.48 -16.60 -4.68
N SER A 197 12.96 -15.40 -4.40
CA SER A 197 11.59 -15.03 -4.73
C SER A 197 11.54 -14.39 -6.11
N LEU A 198 10.62 -14.86 -6.94
CA LEU A 198 10.24 -14.22 -8.20
C LEU A 198 8.76 -13.92 -8.17
N ALA A 199 8.33 -12.75 -8.65
CA ALA A 199 6.93 -12.47 -8.88
C ALA A 199 6.71 -11.78 -10.23
N TYR A 200 5.66 -12.20 -10.92
CA TYR A 200 5.06 -11.49 -12.03
C TYR A 200 3.69 -10.99 -11.56
N VAL A 201 3.56 -9.68 -11.51
CA VAL A 201 2.38 -8.97 -11.01
C VAL A 201 1.62 -8.42 -12.20
N ILE A 202 0.33 -8.69 -12.25
CA ILE A 202 -0.61 -8.09 -13.20
C ILE A 202 -1.35 -7.00 -12.42
N ALA A 203 -1.07 -5.74 -12.73
CA ALA A 203 -1.75 -4.60 -12.12
C ALA A 203 -3.01 -4.24 -12.91
N GLU A 204 -2.93 -4.27 -14.24
CA GLU A 204 -4.04 -4.09 -15.16
C GLU A 204 -3.71 -4.78 -16.50
N ASP A 205 -4.72 -5.28 -17.19
CA ASP A 205 -4.55 -5.92 -18.50
C ASP A 205 -5.61 -5.42 -19.49
N GLN A 206 -5.26 -5.41 -20.77
CA GLN A 206 -6.13 -4.95 -21.84
C GLN A 206 -7.28 -5.94 -22.05
N LEU A 207 -8.52 -5.45 -21.89
CA LEU A 207 -9.70 -6.25 -22.20
C LEU A 207 -9.78 -6.54 -23.72
N ALA A 208 -9.59 -7.81 -24.09
CA ALA A 208 -9.93 -8.41 -25.39
C ALA A 208 -9.41 -7.66 -26.64
N GLY A 209 -8.24 -7.01 -26.55
CA GLY A 209 -7.67 -6.23 -27.64
C GLY A 209 -8.57 -5.07 -28.06
N GLY A 210 -8.99 -4.23 -27.10
CA GLY A 210 -9.91 -3.08 -27.20
C GLY A 210 -9.59 -2.00 -28.27
N ASN A 211 -8.63 -2.27 -29.16
CA ASN A 211 -8.34 -1.54 -30.38
C ASN A 211 -9.37 -1.75 -31.51
N ARG A 212 -10.40 -2.58 -31.30
CA ARG A 212 -11.44 -2.90 -32.31
C ARG A 212 -12.49 -1.80 -32.51
N LEU A 213 -12.49 -0.74 -31.69
CA LEU A 213 -13.45 0.37 -31.76
C LEU A 213 -12.81 1.67 -32.28
N ALA A 214 -13.64 2.60 -32.73
CA ALA A 214 -13.22 3.96 -33.11
C ALA A 214 -12.57 4.66 -31.91
N ALA A 215 -11.56 5.52 -32.16
CA ALA A 215 -10.70 6.11 -31.13
C ALA A 215 -11.41 6.57 -29.84
N PRO A 216 -12.50 7.37 -29.85
CA PRO A 216 -13.16 7.81 -28.62
C PRO A 216 -13.95 6.72 -27.86
N ALA A 217 -14.21 5.58 -28.50
CA ALA A 217 -14.92 4.43 -27.93
C ALA A 217 -13.98 3.26 -27.58
N ARG A 218 -12.66 3.42 -27.77
CA ARG A 218 -11.70 2.40 -27.36
C ARG A 218 -11.67 2.30 -25.84
N THR A 219 -11.73 1.07 -25.35
CA THR A 219 -11.56 0.73 -23.93
C THR A 219 -10.13 0.28 -23.62
N SER A 220 -9.19 0.54 -24.53
CA SER A 220 -7.80 0.13 -24.36
C SER A 220 -7.13 0.96 -23.28
N ARG A 221 -6.74 0.31 -22.19
CA ARG A 221 -5.95 0.91 -21.11
C ARG A 221 -4.46 0.54 -21.18
N GLY A 222 -4.12 -0.39 -22.08
CA GLY A 222 -2.78 -0.94 -22.21
C GLY A 222 -2.51 -2.07 -21.22
N GLU A 223 -1.24 -2.39 -20.99
CA GLU A 223 -0.81 -3.46 -20.09
C GLU A 223 0.02 -2.88 -18.94
N ASP A 224 -0.36 -3.19 -17.69
CA ASP A 224 0.38 -2.77 -16.50
C ASP A 224 0.86 -4.01 -15.74
N TYR A 225 2.17 -4.20 -15.66
CA TYR A 225 2.76 -5.36 -15.00
C TYR A 225 4.07 -5.05 -14.30
N ALA A 226 4.40 -5.85 -13.29
CA ALA A 226 5.69 -5.77 -12.61
C ALA A 226 6.40 -7.12 -12.60
N PHE A 227 7.72 -7.09 -12.78
CA PHE A 227 8.61 -8.19 -12.43
C PHE A 227 9.34 -7.85 -11.13
N ILE A 228 9.35 -8.79 -10.18
CA ILE A 228 10.08 -8.67 -8.93
C ILE A 228 11.04 -9.85 -8.81
N VAL A 229 12.29 -9.56 -8.49
CA VAL A 229 13.34 -10.52 -8.19
C VAL A 229 13.93 -10.17 -6.84
N SER A 230 13.82 -11.08 -5.88
CA SER A 230 14.30 -10.84 -4.52
C SER A 230 14.93 -12.09 -3.92
N PRO A 231 16.26 -12.24 -4.02
CA PRO A 231 16.97 -13.28 -3.28
C PRO A 231 16.91 -13.01 -1.77
N GLU A 232 16.90 -14.07 -0.98
CA GLU A 232 17.06 -14.04 0.47
C GLU A 232 18.32 -14.85 0.81
N ILE A 233 19.22 -14.21 1.55
CA ILE A 233 20.54 -14.74 1.89
C ILE A 233 20.76 -14.58 3.38
N THR A 234 21.14 -15.67 4.05
CA THR A 234 21.50 -15.70 5.48
C THR A 234 22.97 -16.09 5.61
N PRO A 235 23.93 -15.15 5.52
CA PRO A 235 25.36 -15.48 5.52
C PRO A 235 25.81 -16.14 6.83
N PHE A 236 25.24 -15.71 7.95
CA PHE A 236 25.45 -16.29 9.27
C PHE A 236 24.21 -16.06 10.14
N LYS A 237 24.14 -16.80 11.26
CA LYS A 237 22.99 -16.74 12.17
C LYS A 237 22.72 -15.30 12.64
N GLY A 238 21.48 -14.86 12.44
CA GLY A 238 21.01 -13.56 12.88
C GLY A 238 21.18 -12.44 11.85
N LEU A 239 21.81 -12.69 10.70
CA LEU A 239 21.85 -11.73 9.59
C LEU A 239 21.10 -12.30 8.38
N ASP A 240 19.97 -11.68 8.04
CA ASP A 240 19.21 -11.95 6.83
C ASP A 240 19.30 -10.73 5.90
N ILE A 241 19.58 -10.97 4.62
CA ILE A 241 19.73 -9.95 3.58
C ILE A 241 18.80 -10.30 2.43
N LYS A 242 18.02 -9.32 1.99
CA LYS A 242 17.05 -9.45 0.92
C LYS A 242 17.22 -8.32 -0.10
N PRO A 243 18.14 -8.49 -1.07
CA PRO A 243 18.18 -7.61 -2.23
C PRO A 243 16.86 -7.64 -2.99
N LEU A 244 16.58 -6.55 -3.70
CA LEU A 244 15.41 -6.37 -4.54
C LEU A 244 15.84 -5.77 -5.86
N PHE A 245 15.39 -6.37 -6.95
CA PHE A 245 15.24 -5.69 -8.23
C PHE A 245 13.78 -5.80 -8.65
N SER A 246 13.24 -4.71 -9.17
CA SER A 246 11.94 -4.74 -9.82
C SER A 246 11.90 -3.82 -11.03
N TRP A 247 11.11 -4.24 -12.01
CA TRP A 247 10.74 -3.46 -13.17
C TRP A 247 9.22 -3.40 -13.22
N TYR A 248 8.67 -2.19 -13.24
CA TYR A 248 7.25 -1.92 -13.38
C TYR A 248 7.01 -1.16 -14.69
N HIS A 249 6.18 -1.74 -15.55
CA HIS A 249 5.74 -1.16 -16.81
C HIS A 249 4.28 -0.76 -16.68
N VAL A 250 3.95 0.42 -17.22
CA VAL A 250 2.59 0.95 -17.22
C VAL A 250 2.28 1.66 -18.52
N ASP A 251 1.08 1.44 -19.01
CA ASP A 251 0.49 2.16 -20.12
C ASP A 251 -0.59 3.15 -19.64
N GLY A 252 -0.57 4.36 -20.18
CA GLY A 252 -1.61 5.37 -19.97
C GLY A 252 -1.92 5.64 -18.50
N GLN A 253 -3.21 5.51 -18.14
CA GLN A 253 -3.70 5.68 -16.77
C GLN A 253 -3.77 4.33 -16.04
N THR A 254 -3.03 4.24 -14.94
CA THR A 254 -3.01 3.05 -14.06
C THR A 254 -3.77 3.25 -12.75
N SER A 255 -3.89 2.17 -11.99
CA SER A 255 -4.38 2.18 -10.62
C SER A 255 -3.62 3.16 -9.74
N SER A 256 -4.35 3.96 -8.97
CA SER A 256 -3.72 4.80 -7.95
C SER A 256 -3.35 4.04 -6.68
N SER A 257 -3.24 2.70 -6.72
CA SER A 257 -2.47 1.97 -5.69
C SER A 257 -0.99 1.89 -6.05
N THR A 258 -0.65 1.99 -7.36
CA THR A 258 0.72 1.78 -7.86
C THR A 258 1.39 3.07 -8.35
N ARG A 259 0.61 4.12 -8.62
CA ARG A 259 1.09 5.45 -9.03
C ARG A 259 0.42 6.59 -8.28
N GLY A 260 1.23 7.48 -7.71
CA GLY A 260 0.76 8.68 -7.01
C GLY A 260 0.13 9.69 -7.96
N ASN A 261 -0.89 10.40 -7.49
CA ASN A 261 -1.60 11.40 -8.27
C ASN A 261 -1.47 12.77 -7.60
N HIS A 262 -0.68 13.68 -8.15
CA HIS A 262 -0.31 14.93 -7.50
C HIS A 262 -0.76 16.12 -8.34
N ALA A 263 -1.17 17.22 -7.70
CA ALA A 263 -1.62 18.42 -8.42
C ALA A 263 -0.47 19.12 -9.18
N ASN A 264 -0.45 19.09 -10.50
CA ASN A 264 0.56 19.79 -11.30
C ASN A 264 -0.10 20.70 -12.32
N VAL A 265 -0.02 22.02 -12.12
CA VAL A 265 -0.58 23.04 -13.03
C VAL A 265 -0.05 22.95 -14.46
N ARG A 266 1.09 22.26 -14.65
CA ARG A 266 1.73 22.07 -15.96
C ARG A 266 1.32 20.76 -16.65
N THR A 267 0.63 19.85 -15.96
CA THR A 267 0.05 18.64 -16.55
C THR A 267 -1.35 18.95 -17.09
N ALA A 268 -1.72 18.33 -18.21
CA ALA A 268 -3.08 18.39 -18.72
C ALA A 268 -4.07 17.81 -17.69
N GLY A 269 -5.15 18.54 -17.40
CA GLY A 269 -6.09 18.17 -16.33
C GLY A 269 -5.61 18.47 -14.91
N GLY A 270 -4.42 19.05 -14.74
CA GLY A 270 -3.96 19.59 -13.46
C GLY A 270 -3.47 18.56 -12.43
N THR A 271 -3.48 17.27 -12.75
CA THR A 271 -3.03 16.19 -11.84
C THR A 271 -2.17 15.16 -12.57
N THR A 272 -1.25 14.49 -11.89
CA THR A 272 -0.27 13.61 -12.55
C THR A 272 -0.83 12.27 -12.98
N ASN A 273 -1.86 11.69 -12.35
CA ASN A 273 -2.46 10.40 -12.73
C ASN A 273 -3.93 10.53 -13.19
N GLY A 274 -4.35 11.72 -13.62
CA GLY A 274 -5.68 11.93 -14.20
C GLY A 274 -5.79 11.46 -15.67
N VAL A 275 -7.00 11.20 -16.15
CA VAL A 275 -7.28 10.77 -17.54
C VAL A 275 -6.59 11.69 -18.56
N ALA A 276 -6.70 13.02 -18.38
CA ALA A 276 -6.10 13.99 -19.29
C ALA A 276 -4.56 13.95 -19.29
N ALA A 277 -3.94 13.62 -18.16
CA ALA A 277 -2.49 13.44 -18.04
C ALA A 277 -2.01 12.20 -18.80
N GLY A 278 -2.87 11.19 -18.89
CA GLY A 278 -2.67 9.96 -19.65
C GLY A 278 -3.07 10.05 -21.13
N GLY A 279 -3.53 11.19 -21.65
CA GLY A 279 -3.95 11.37 -23.06
C GLY A 279 -5.47 11.46 -23.28
N THR A 280 -5.92 12.42 -24.09
CA THR A 280 -7.35 12.78 -24.26
C THR A 280 -8.11 11.99 -25.34
N THR A 281 -7.61 10.82 -25.77
CA THR A 281 -8.26 10.07 -26.85
C THR A 281 -9.38 9.15 -26.37
N THR A 282 -9.44 8.79 -25.07
CA THR A 282 -10.51 7.94 -24.49
C THR A 282 -10.72 8.25 -22.99
N THR A 283 -11.84 7.79 -22.41
CA THR A 283 -12.07 7.76 -20.95
C THR A 283 -11.04 6.90 -20.20
N ALA A 284 -10.34 6.02 -20.91
CA ALA A 284 -9.36 5.06 -20.40
C ALA A 284 -7.90 5.56 -20.45
N GLY A 285 -7.65 6.76 -21.00
CA GLY A 285 -6.31 7.27 -21.30
C GLY A 285 -5.79 6.87 -22.69
N ASP A 286 -4.50 7.06 -22.93
CA ASP A 286 -3.80 6.73 -24.17
C ASP A 286 -2.67 5.72 -23.85
N SER A 287 -2.84 4.48 -24.31
CA SER A 287 -1.88 3.38 -24.10
C SER A 287 -0.55 3.56 -24.85
N THR A 288 -0.34 4.67 -25.54
CA THR A 288 0.96 5.04 -26.12
C THR A 288 1.82 5.89 -25.18
N GLN A 289 1.33 6.17 -23.98
CA GLN A 289 2.11 6.80 -22.91
C GLN A 289 2.63 5.71 -21.98
N HIS A 290 3.94 5.62 -21.87
CA HIS A 290 4.58 4.56 -21.10
C HIS A 290 5.23 5.13 -19.84
N GLU A 291 5.17 4.37 -18.75
CA GLU A 291 6.11 4.51 -17.63
C GLU A 291 6.94 3.24 -17.52
N GLU A 292 8.25 3.44 -17.42
CA GLU A 292 9.23 2.40 -17.16
C GLU A 292 9.91 2.73 -15.85
N ARG A 293 9.48 2.09 -14.76
CA ARG A 293 9.99 2.33 -13.41
C ARG A 293 10.77 1.14 -12.90
N TYR A 294 12.06 1.35 -12.67
CA TYR A 294 12.95 0.35 -12.09
C TYR A 294 13.21 0.67 -10.63
N THR A 295 13.27 -0.36 -9.79
CA THR A 295 13.63 -0.26 -8.37
C THR A 295 14.75 -1.23 -8.07
N VAL A 296 15.79 -0.78 -7.36
CA VAL A 296 16.86 -1.65 -6.86
C VAL A 296 17.18 -1.31 -5.43
N GLY A 297 17.60 -2.31 -4.66
CA GLY A 297 18.33 -2.08 -3.42
C GLY A 297 18.25 -3.27 -2.50
N LEU A 298 18.19 -3.02 -1.20
CA LEU A 298 18.32 -4.05 -0.19
C LEU A 298 17.46 -3.77 1.03
N ASP A 299 16.96 -4.84 1.63
CA ASP A 299 16.35 -4.86 2.95
C ASP A 299 17.07 -5.91 3.80
N MET A 300 17.42 -5.59 5.04
CA MET A 300 18.17 -6.50 5.91
C MET A 300 17.53 -6.57 7.29
N ARG A 301 17.80 -7.68 7.97
CA ARG A 301 17.54 -7.83 9.40
C ARG A 301 18.77 -8.41 10.06
N TRP A 302 19.32 -7.68 11.02
CA TRP A 302 20.45 -8.13 11.81
C TRP A 302 20.09 -8.18 13.29
N ARG A 303 20.37 -9.30 13.95
CA ARG A 303 20.15 -9.52 15.38
C ARG A 303 21.43 -10.11 15.99
N VAL A 304 21.96 -9.44 17.01
CA VAL A 304 23.15 -9.88 17.74
C VAL A 304 23.01 -9.55 19.22
N GLY A 305 22.88 -10.58 20.06
CA GLY A 305 22.60 -10.40 21.49
C GLY A 305 21.36 -9.53 21.70
N PRO A 306 21.44 -8.43 22.47
CA PRO A 306 20.31 -7.51 22.69
C PRO A 306 20.08 -6.52 21.53
N PHE A 307 20.99 -6.44 20.54
CA PHE A 307 20.92 -5.45 19.48
C PHE A 307 20.17 -5.97 18.25
N GLY A 308 19.39 -5.09 17.63
CA GLY A 308 18.80 -5.29 16.32
C GLY A 308 19.03 -4.10 15.39
N LEU A 309 19.16 -4.38 14.08
CA LEU A 309 19.26 -3.37 13.04
C LEU A 309 18.55 -3.86 11.78
N ASP A 310 17.59 -3.08 11.28
CA ASP A 310 16.79 -3.36 10.08
C ASP A 310 16.91 -2.21 9.07
N PRO A 311 18.00 -2.14 8.28
CA PRO A 311 18.16 -1.14 7.23
C PRO A 311 17.46 -1.59 5.94
N THR A 312 16.78 -0.64 5.31
CA THR A 312 16.19 -0.74 3.98
C THR A 312 16.69 0.45 3.16
N VAL A 313 17.27 0.20 2.00
CA VAL A 313 17.73 1.24 1.07
C VAL A 313 17.29 0.85 -0.33
N TYR A 314 16.47 1.69 -0.95
CA TYR A 314 16.04 1.52 -2.33
C TYR A 314 16.31 2.77 -3.15
N TYR A 315 16.61 2.54 -4.42
CA TYR A 315 16.73 3.54 -5.45
C TYR A 315 15.75 3.22 -6.58
N GLN A 316 15.04 4.23 -7.07
CA GLN A 316 14.15 4.14 -8.21
C GLN A 316 14.63 5.06 -9.32
N TRP A 317 14.58 4.56 -10.55
CA TRP A 317 14.86 5.33 -11.76
C TRP A 317 13.95 4.90 -12.90
N GLY A 318 13.88 5.71 -13.94
CA GLY A 318 12.96 5.42 -15.03
C GLY A 318 12.52 6.64 -15.80
N THR A 319 11.57 6.43 -16.70
CA THR A 319 10.89 7.50 -17.42
C THR A 319 9.38 7.33 -17.36
N ARG A 320 8.67 8.43 -17.55
CA ARG A 320 7.22 8.42 -17.66
C ARG A 320 6.73 9.45 -18.64
N ASP A 321 5.89 9.02 -19.57
CA ASP A 321 5.16 9.88 -20.47
C ASP A 321 3.92 10.51 -19.82
N THR A 322 3.66 11.76 -20.16
CA THR A 322 2.43 12.46 -19.78
C THR A 322 2.07 13.55 -20.79
N GLN A 323 0.80 13.95 -20.83
CA GLN A 323 0.38 15.17 -21.51
C GLN A 323 0.62 16.41 -20.63
N ALA A 324 1.35 17.38 -21.17
CA ALA A 324 1.66 18.62 -20.46
C ALA A 324 1.49 19.84 -21.36
N PHE A 325 1.25 21.01 -20.74
CA PHE A 325 1.24 22.29 -21.43
C PHE A 325 2.66 22.63 -21.91
N ARG A 326 2.79 22.83 -23.22
CA ARG A 326 4.01 23.33 -23.86
C ARG A 326 4.06 24.85 -23.76
N THR A 327 5.24 25.42 -24.01
CA THR A 327 5.47 26.87 -23.93
C THR A 327 4.58 27.69 -24.87
N ASN A 328 4.08 27.09 -25.94
CA ASN A 328 3.15 27.71 -26.90
C ASN A 328 1.66 27.56 -26.50
N GLY A 329 1.36 27.08 -25.29
CA GLY A 329 0.00 26.87 -24.79
C GLY A 329 -0.69 25.59 -25.30
N SER A 330 -0.09 24.87 -26.25
CA SER A 330 -0.62 23.58 -26.71
C SER A 330 -0.35 22.47 -25.69
N VAL A 331 -1.24 21.48 -25.64
CA VAL A 331 -1.00 20.24 -24.88
C VAL A 331 -0.27 19.25 -25.78
N GLY A 332 0.72 18.55 -25.24
CA GLY A 332 1.33 17.43 -25.94
C GLY A 332 2.11 16.51 -25.03
N LYS A 333 2.49 15.35 -25.58
CA LYS A 333 3.32 14.34 -24.92
C LYS A 333 4.67 14.95 -24.51
N VAL A 334 5.05 14.71 -23.26
CA VAL A 334 6.32 15.05 -22.62
C VAL A 334 6.77 13.85 -21.79
N GLU A 335 8.06 13.53 -21.87
CA GLU A 335 8.68 12.51 -21.04
C GLU A 335 9.25 13.15 -19.76
N SER A 336 9.01 12.49 -18.63
CA SER A 336 9.56 12.83 -17.32
C SER A 336 10.64 11.86 -16.91
N ASP A 337 11.71 12.38 -16.30
CA ASP A 337 12.78 11.59 -15.70
C ASP A 337 12.47 11.27 -14.24
N MET A 338 12.66 10.01 -13.84
CA MET A 338 12.42 9.52 -12.48
C MET A 338 13.76 9.27 -11.78
N SER A 339 13.92 9.80 -10.58
CA SER A 339 15.03 9.41 -9.69
C SER A 339 14.63 9.66 -8.24
N ALA A 340 14.48 8.60 -7.45
CA ALA A 340 14.10 8.72 -6.05
C ALA A 340 14.82 7.72 -5.16
N TRP A 341 15.07 8.10 -3.91
CA TRP A 341 15.65 7.24 -2.89
C TRP A 341 14.65 6.98 -1.77
N LEU A 342 14.71 5.80 -1.19
CA LEU A 342 14.16 5.48 0.13
C LEU A 342 15.29 4.94 1.00
N VAL A 343 15.44 5.51 2.20
CA VAL A 343 16.28 4.99 3.28
C VAL A 343 15.39 4.87 4.50
N ASP A 344 15.29 3.68 5.07
CA ASP A 344 14.50 3.40 6.26
C ASP A 344 15.29 2.46 7.16
N ILE A 345 15.65 2.91 8.36
CA ILE A 345 16.52 2.16 9.28
C ILE A 345 15.84 2.07 10.63
N ILE A 346 15.68 0.85 11.15
CA ILE A 346 15.25 0.64 12.54
C ILE A 346 16.42 0.08 13.33
N GLY A 347 16.81 0.75 14.40
CA GLY A 347 17.71 0.22 15.42
C GLY A 347 16.92 -0.19 16.66
N SER A 348 17.29 -1.29 17.30
CA SER A 348 16.65 -1.77 18.53
C SER A 348 17.64 -2.29 19.56
N TYR A 349 17.27 -2.17 20.84
CA TYR A 349 18.02 -2.68 21.98
C TYR A 349 17.10 -3.24 23.04
N GLN A 350 17.27 -4.52 23.38
CA GLN A 350 16.50 -5.21 24.41
C GLN A 350 17.23 -5.19 25.76
N LEU A 351 16.65 -4.54 26.76
CA LEU A 351 17.11 -4.50 28.15
C LEU A 351 16.09 -5.19 29.07
N GLY A 352 16.13 -6.52 29.13
CA GLY A 352 15.19 -7.31 29.94
C GLY A 352 13.74 -7.11 29.46
N PRO A 353 12.81 -6.57 30.27
CA PRO A 353 11.44 -6.27 29.85
C PRO A 353 11.29 -4.99 29.01
N LEU A 354 12.33 -4.15 28.91
CA LEU A 354 12.31 -2.89 28.17
C LEU A 354 12.92 -3.09 26.77
N LEU A 355 12.16 -2.75 25.73
CA LEU A 355 12.62 -2.64 24.34
C LEU A 355 12.70 -1.17 23.97
N LEU A 356 13.89 -0.71 23.57
CA LEU A 356 14.11 0.63 23.03
C LEU A 356 14.38 0.53 21.53
N GLU A 357 13.72 1.39 20.75
CA GLU A 357 13.84 1.38 19.30
C GLU A 357 13.90 2.81 18.76
N ALA A 358 14.63 2.99 17.67
CA ALA A 358 14.66 4.21 16.90
C ALA A 358 14.48 3.89 15.42
N ARG A 359 13.71 4.72 14.69
CA ARG A 359 13.51 4.59 13.25
C ARG A 359 13.82 5.90 12.55
N GLY A 360 14.80 5.87 11.66
CA GLY A 360 15.10 6.97 10.75
C GLY A 360 14.55 6.66 9.37
N VAL A 361 13.81 7.59 8.77
CA VAL A 361 13.35 7.48 7.37
C VAL A 361 13.72 8.73 6.61
N TYR A 362 14.20 8.55 5.39
CA TYR A 362 14.42 9.59 4.40
C TYR A 362 13.95 9.11 3.03
N THR A 363 13.18 9.93 2.33
CA THR A 363 12.90 9.77 0.91
C THR A 363 12.94 11.12 0.22
N THR A 364 13.47 11.14 -0.99
CA THR A 364 13.62 12.34 -1.79
C THR A 364 12.25 12.93 -2.18
N GLY A 365 12.25 14.18 -2.63
CA GLY A 365 11.04 14.86 -3.09
C GLY A 365 11.34 15.91 -4.15
N ASN A 366 10.30 16.39 -4.79
CA ASN A 366 10.29 17.55 -5.65
C ASN A 366 10.05 18.83 -4.83
N LYS A 367 10.58 19.95 -5.32
CA LYS A 367 10.25 21.28 -4.81
C LYS A 367 8.87 21.70 -5.29
N ALA A 368 8.24 22.64 -4.58
CA ALA A 368 6.91 23.18 -4.92
C ALA A 368 6.76 23.53 -6.40
N ARG A 369 7.71 24.31 -6.94
CA ARG A 369 7.72 24.81 -8.32
C ARG A 369 8.12 23.81 -9.40
N ASP A 370 8.53 22.60 -9.02
CA ASP A 370 9.03 21.63 -9.99
C ASP A 370 7.89 21.16 -10.90
N ASN A 371 8.20 20.98 -12.19
CA ASN A 371 7.25 20.43 -13.13
C ASN A 371 7.26 18.90 -13.03
N LEU A 372 6.25 18.32 -12.40
CA LEU A 372 6.12 16.87 -12.27
C LEU A 372 5.96 16.15 -13.63
N SER A 373 5.56 16.86 -14.69
CA SER A 373 5.54 16.31 -16.05
C SER A 373 6.92 16.14 -16.69
N ARG A 374 7.99 16.60 -16.03
CA ARG A 374 9.37 16.50 -16.54
C ARG A 374 10.33 15.84 -15.57
N SER A 375 10.03 15.85 -14.28
CA SER A 375 10.92 15.34 -13.26
C SER A 375 10.14 14.83 -12.05
N ILE A 376 10.30 13.55 -11.73
CA ILE A 376 9.72 12.90 -10.56
C ILE A 376 10.86 12.51 -9.62
N ARG A 377 10.85 13.09 -8.42
CA ARG A 377 11.90 12.94 -7.39
C ARG A 377 11.39 12.34 -6.08
N TYR A 378 10.11 11.98 -6.00
CA TYR A 378 9.53 11.30 -4.85
C TYR A 378 9.45 9.78 -5.10
N TYR A 379 9.67 9.00 -4.04
CA TYR A 379 9.60 7.54 -4.09
C TYR A 379 8.17 7.04 -4.20
N GLN A 380 7.94 6.00 -5.01
CA GLN A 380 6.63 5.39 -5.22
C GLN A 380 6.75 3.86 -5.08
N PRO A 381 6.25 3.27 -3.97
CA PRO A 381 6.19 1.82 -3.87
C PRO A 381 5.32 1.23 -4.99
N LEU A 382 5.49 -0.05 -5.29
CA LEU A 382 4.54 -0.76 -6.14
C LEU A 382 3.17 -0.81 -5.48
N ASP A 383 3.11 -1.12 -4.19
CA ASP A 383 1.91 -0.96 -3.35
C ASP A 383 2.34 -0.95 -1.88
N ALA A 384 1.74 -0.08 -1.07
CA ALA A 384 1.93 -0.04 0.37
C ALA A 384 0.71 -0.53 1.15
N ASP A 385 -0.46 -0.62 0.51
CA ASP A 385 -1.75 -1.00 1.12
C ASP A 385 -1.99 -0.32 2.48
N GLY A 386 -1.71 0.99 2.53
CA GLY A 386 -1.90 1.82 3.72
C GLY A 386 -1.11 1.40 4.96
N SER A 387 -0.05 0.61 4.82
CA SER A 387 0.64 0.00 5.96
C SER A 387 2.06 0.54 6.19
N PHE A 388 2.49 1.53 5.40
CA PHE A 388 3.79 2.16 5.66
C PHE A 388 3.76 2.88 7.01
N PHE A 389 4.85 2.75 7.75
CA PHE A 389 5.05 3.38 9.06
C PHE A 389 4.09 2.92 10.19
N THR A 390 3.28 1.88 9.96
CA THR A 390 2.42 1.27 10.99
C THR A 390 3.20 0.88 12.24
N GLY A 391 2.66 1.23 13.41
CA GLY A 391 3.28 1.01 14.72
C GLY A 391 4.38 2.02 15.10
N TRP A 392 4.60 3.05 14.29
CA TRP A 392 5.51 4.18 14.57
C TRP A 392 4.80 5.54 14.60
N ALA A 393 3.52 5.57 14.24
CA ALA A 393 2.58 6.65 14.38
C ALA A 393 1.15 6.07 14.23
N SER A 394 0.14 6.87 14.52
CA SER A 394 -1.26 6.57 14.29
C SER A 394 -1.96 7.64 13.46
N ILE A 395 -1.64 8.95 13.59
CA ILE A 395 -2.31 10.01 12.80
C ILE A 395 -1.65 10.14 11.42
N PHE A 396 -0.32 10.14 11.38
CA PHE A 396 0.42 10.12 10.11
C PHE A 396 0.59 8.73 9.51
N ALA A 397 0.27 7.67 10.26
CA ALA A 397 0.40 6.29 9.83
C ALA A 397 -0.89 5.49 10.14
N SER A 398 -0.84 4.15 10.17
CA SER A 398 -1.95 3.35 10.70
C SER A 398 -1.67 2.88 12.12
N GLY A 399 -2.67 3.09 12.99
CA GLY A 399 -2.65 2.68 14.40
C GLY A 399 -3.46 1.41 14.66
N VAL A 400 -4.06 1.33 15.85
CA VAL A 400 -4.94 0.22 16.27
C VAL A 400 -6.09 0.01 15.28
N ASP A 401 -6.66 1.12 14.79
CA ASP A 401 -7.60 1.12 13.67
C ASP A 401 -6.96 1.76 12.44
N TYR A 402 -6.82 1.00 11.35
CA TYR A 402 -6.24 1.53 10.11
C TYR A 402 -7.16 2.54 9.40
N PHE A 403 -8.46 2.58 9.73
CA PHE A 403 -9.38 3.60 9.23
C PHE A 403 -9.25 4.94 9.96
N ASN A 404 -8.70 5.00 11.17
CA ASN A 404 -8.66 6.24 11.96
C ASN A 404 -7.38 7.06 11.74
N GLY A 405 -6.44 6.57 10.93
CA GLY A 405 -5.11 7.17 10.76
C GLY A 405 -4.56 7.18 9.32
N GLY A 406 -5.14 6.38 8.43
CA GLY A 406 -4.63 6.17 7.08
C GLY A 406 -4.99 7.24 6.04
N PHE A 407 -5.56 8.37 6.46
CA PHE A 407 -6.07 9.42 5.57
C PHE A 407 -5.04 10.49 5.21
N LEU A 408 -3.93 10.55 5.95
CA LEU A 408 -2.76 11.32 5.54
C LEU A 408 -1.89 10.47 4.61
N PRO A 409 -1.30 11.07 3.57
CA PRO A 409 -0.76 10.35 2.40
C PRO A 409 0.39 9.39 2.70
N MET A 410 1.02 9.48 3.88
CA MET A 410 2.26 8.79 4.20
C MET A 410 2.10 7.26 4.32
N THR A 411 0.93 6.76 4.71
CA THR A 411 0.67 5.29 4.84
C THR A 411 0.70 4.54 3.51
N ARG A 412 0.20 5.18 2.44
CA ARG A 412 0.09 4.60 1.09
C ARG A 412 1.25 4.99 0.19
N TRP A 413 1.87 6.15 0.42
CA TRP A 413 2.82 6.72 -0.54
C TRP A 413 4.20 7.00 0.01
N ILE A 414 4.47 6.65 1.28
CA ILE A 414 5.76 6.83 1.99
C ILE A 414 6.18 8.31 2.14
N THR A 415 5.62 9.20 1.34
CA THR A 415 5.93 10.61 1.16
C THR A 415 4.71 11.46 1.53
N TYR A 416 4.95 12.73 1.86
CA TYR A 416 3.87 13.71 1.94
C TYR A 416 3.80 14.52 0.64
N ASP A 417 2.75 14.27 -0.16
CA ASP A 417 2.66 14.75 -1.56
C ASP A 417 3.95 14.42 -2.34
N ARG A 418 4.38 15.33 -3.20
CA ARG A 418 5.63 15.30 -3.95
C ARG A 418 6.86 15.59 -3.11
N TYR A 419 6.74 16.00 -1.86
CA TYR A 419 7.81 16.67 -1.12
C TYR A 419 8.77 15.72 -0.39
N GLY A 420 8.56 14.41 -0.50
CA GLY A 420 9.36 13.42 0.21
C GLY A 420 9.04 13.34 1.70
N LEU A 421 9.95 12.75 2.48
CA LEU A 421 9.82 12.55 3.92
C LEU A 421 11.21 12.52 4.56
N ALA A 422 11.33 13.06 5.77
CA ALA A 422 12.47 12.95 6.66
C ALA A 422 11.94 12.86 8.10
N THR A 423 12.25 11.78 8.81
CA THR A 423 11.81 11.60 10.20
C THR A 423 12.80 10.76 11.01
N LEU A 424 12.86 11.02 12.31
CA LEU A 424 13.58 10.22 13.29
C LEU A 424 12.67 10.00 14.50
N SER A 425 12.08 8.81 14.57
CA SER A 425 11.13 8.43 15.62
C SER A 425 11.79 7.55 16.69
N GLY A 426 11.34 7.69 17.92
CA GLY A 426 11.72 6.83 19.04
C GLY A 426 10.51 6.07 19.59
N ARG A 427 10.71 4.80 19.93
CA ARG A 427 9.71 3.96 20.60
C ARG A 427 10.31 3.26 21.82
N ALA A 428 9.57 3.24 22.91
CA ALA A 428 9.89 2.46 24.09
C ALA A 428 8.71 1.55 24.41
N THR A 429 8.96 0.26 24.60
CA THR A 429 7.96 -0.73 25.01
C THR A 429 8.43 -1.42 26.28
N TYR A 430 7.59 -1.43 27.32
CA TYR A 430 7.86 -2.12 28.57
C TYR A 430 6.85 -3.24 28.80
N SER A 431 7.34 -4.48 28.85
CA SER A 431 6.55 -5.67 29.15
C SER A 431 6.41 -5.84 30.65
N ILE A 432 5.28 -5.41 31.21
CA ILE A 432 4.95 -5.60 32.63
C ILE A 432 4.79 -7.09 32.93
N THR A 433 4.17 -7.82 32.01
CA THR A 433 4.16 -9.28 31.97
C THR A 433 4.38 -9.75 30.53
N PRO A 434 4.63 -11.04 30.26
CA PRO A 434 4.69 -11.56 28.89
C PRO A 434 3.40 -11.34 28.08
N ALA A 435 2.27 -11.13 28.77
CA ALA A 435 0.95 -10.92 28.19
C ALA A 435 0.54 -9.44 28.14
N PHE A 436 1.22 -8.54 28.84
CA PHE A 436 0.81 -7.15 28.99
C PHE A 436 2.00 -6.20 28.84
N SER A 437 1.91 -5.32 27.85
CA SER A 437 2.92 -4.31 27.55
C SER A 437 2.32 -2.93 27.42
N VAL A 438 3.08 -1.93 27.86
CA VAL A 438 2.81 -0.51 27.62
C VAL A 438 3.87 0.04 26.66
N TYR A 439 3.50 0.96 25.79
CA TYR A 439 4.46 1.59 24.88
C TYR A 439 4.19 3.08 24.71
N GLY A 440 5.26 3.80 24.36
CA GLY A 440 5.22 5.20 23.96
C GLY A 440 6.05 5.44 22.71
N ILE A 441 5.57 6.33 21.85
CA ILE A 441 6.23 6.72 20.60
C ILE A 441 6.29 8.24 20.51
N VAL A 442 7.41 8.76 20.03
CA VAL A 442 7.59 10.16 19.62
C VAL A 442 8.07 10.16 18.18
N ALA A 443 7.34 10.84 17.30
CA ALA A 443 7.60 10.85 15.86
C ALA A 443 7.55 12.29 15.30
N PRO A 444 8.66 13.04 15.34
CA PRO A 444 8.77 14.30 14.60
C PRO A 444 8.88 14.02 13.09
N MET A 445 8.05 14.68 12.30
CA MET A 445 7.94 14.46 10.86
C MET A 445 8.23 15.72 10.06
N PHE A 446 9.06 15.55 9.04
CA PHE A 446 9.44 16.60 8.11
C PHE A 446 9.31 16.11 6.68
N THR A 447 9.10 17.00 5.73
CA THR A 447 9.28 16.72 4.31
C THR A 447 10.74 16.94 3.89
N ALA A 448 11.19 16.24 2.85
CA ALA A 448 12.55 16.44 2.33
C ALA A 448 12.69 17.82 1.65
N GLU A 449 11.64 18.25 0.97
CA GLU A 449 11.51 19.58 0.37
C GLU A 449 10.42 20.41 1.05
N LYS A 450 10.53 21.74 0.98
CA LYS A 450 9.53 22.62 1.60
C LYS A 450 8.17 22.47 0.90
N VAL A 451 7.12 22.31 1.71
CA VAL A 451 5.71 22.31 1.30
C VAL A 451 5.26 23.74 1.03
N ASP A 452 4.54 23.95 -0.07
CA ASP A 452 3.85 25.20 -0.38
C ASP A 452 2.52 25.30 0.39
N VAL A 453 2.36 26.32 1.24
CA VAL A 453 1.13 26.54 2.03
C VAL A 453 0.12 27.45 1.33
N ASP A 454 0.47 28.05 0.19
CA ASP A 454 -0.44 28.73 -0.76
C ASP A 454 -1.28 27.72 -1.56
N THR A 455 -1.42 26.51 -1.03
CA THR A 455 -2.17 25.38 -1.57
C THR A 455 -3.34 25.03 -0.65
N GLY A 456 -4.38 24.51 -1.27
CA GLY A 456 -5.50 23.90 -0.56
C GLY A 456 -5.18 22.44 -0.25
N VAL A 457 -6.14 21.74 0.33
CA VAL A 457 -6.07 20.30 0.55
C VAL A 457 -7.37 19.64 0.11
N THR A 458 -7.29 18.41 -0.40
CA THR A 458 -8.48 17.62 -0.72
C THR A 458 -8.75 16.65 0.43
N PRO A 459 -9.98 16.65 1.00
CA PRO A 459 -10.33 15.68 2.03
C PRO A 459 -10.18 14.24 1.57
N ALA A 460 -9.57 13.43 2.42
CA ALA A 460 -9.47 12.00 2.20
C ALA A 460 -10.84 11.31 2.21
N SER A 461 -11.84 11.90 2.90
CA SER A 461 -13.23 11.42 2.98
C SER A 461 -14.12 11.84 1.80
N THR A 462 -13.72 12.84 1.00
CA THR A 462 -14.47 13.13 -0.23
C THR A 462 -14.21 12.04 -1.25
N SER A 463 -15.27 11.59 -1.90
CA SER A 463 -15.30 10.60 -2.98
C SER A 463 -14.31 10.84 -4.13
N ALA A 464 -13.62 11.99 -4.15
CA ALA A 464 -12.51 12.28 -5.04
C ALA A 464 -11.22 11.49 -4.71
N ASN A 465 -11.06 10.94 -3.49
CA ASN A 465 -9.93 10.06 -3.15
C ASN A 465 -10.26 8.56 -3.26
N ALA A 466 -11.42 8.21 -3.87
CA ALA A 466 -11.86 6.85 -4.20
C ALA A 466 -10.94 6.18 -5.24
N GLY A 467 -9.74 5.79 -4.82
CA GLY A 467 -8.75 5.16 -5.71
C GLY A 467 -8.05 6.14 -6.66
N ALA A 468 -8.08 7.45 -6.38
CA ALA A 468 -7.46 8.48 -7.20
C ALA A 468 -6.05 8.91 -6.75
N GLY A 469 -5.47 8.31 -5.70
CA GLY A 469 -4.05 8.51 -5.33
C GLY A 469 -3.74 9.71 -4.42
N ASN A 470 -2.44 10.03 -4.30
CA ASN A 470 -1.85 11.03 -3.39
C ASN A 470 -2.12 12.51 -3.75
N VAL A 471 -3.35 13.03 -3.60
CA VAL A 471 -3.63 14.48 -3.82
C VAL A 471 -3.82 15.26 -2.49
N PRO A 472 -2.80 15.38 -1.62
CA PRO A 472 -2.95 16.07 -0.35
C PRO A 472 -2.94 17.59 -0.57
N ARG A 473 -2.23 18.14 -1.57
CA ARG A 473 -2.25 19.58 -1.90
C ARG A 473 -2.94 19.87 -3.24
N THR A 474 -3.68 20.99 -3.28
CA THR A 474 -4.42 21.45 -4.47
C THR A 474 -4.12 22.91 -4.82
N VAL A 475 -4.39 23.25 -6.08
CA VAL A 475 -4.28 24.61 -6.60
C VAL A 475 -5.46 25.43 -6.10
N VAL A 476 -5.20 26.59 -5.50
CA VAL A 476 -6.21 27.53 -5.01
C VAL A 476 -6.21 28.80 -5.86
N TYR A 477 -5.02 29.30 -6.23
CA TYR A 477 -4.84 30.51 -7.02
C TYR A 477 -3.48 30.50 -7.74
N ASP A 478 -3.07 31.61 -8.34
CA ASP A 478 -1.89 31.72 -9.20
C ASP A 478 -0.54 31.59 -8.45
N LYS A 479 -0.53 31.68 -7.11
CA LYS A 479 0.67 31.42 -6.30
C LYS A 479 0.81 29.99 -5.81
N SER A 480 -0.19 29.13 -6.01
CA SER A 480 -0.07 27.73 -5.64
C SER A 480 1.04 27.04 -6.43
N PHE A 481 1.89 26.29 -5.72
CA PHE A 481 3.07 25.59 -6.25
C PHE A 481 4.14 26.53 -6.83
N VAL A 482 4.33 27.71 -6.25
CA VAL A 482 5.36 28.69 -6.68
C VAL A 482 6.57 28.71 -5.75
N GLU A 483 6.36 28.54 -4.45
CA GLU A 483 7.41 28.56 -3.42
C GLU A 483 7.11 27.52 -2.33
N GLY A 484 8.11 27.08 -1.58
CA GLY A 484 7.87 26.22 -0.43
C GLY A 484 8.20 26.97 0.86
N ASP A 485 7.36 26.82 1.87
CA ASP A 485 7.37 27.61 3.10
C ASP A 485 8.03 26.85 4.26
N SER A 486 7.51 25.67 4.56
CA SER A 486 7.91 24.87 5.73
C SER A 486 8.17 23.41 5.37
N ARG A 487 9.05 22.76 6.13
CA ARG A 487 9.25 21.30 6.07
C ARG A 487 8.57 20.56 7.22
N TYR A 488 8.26 21.24 8.32
CA TYR A 488 7.86 20.57 9.55
C TYR A 488 6.36 20.26 9.51
N LEU A 489 6.02 18.96 9.39
CA LEU A 489 4.65 18.47 9.39
C LEU A 489 4.09 18.42 10.81
N GLY A 490 4.94 18.19 11.81
CA GLY A 490 4.54 18.15 13.20
C GLY A 490 5.29 17.09 14.00
N THR A 491 4.93 16.96 15.27
CA THR A 491 5.40 15.87 16.13
C THR A 491 4.21 15.11 16.66
N GLU A 492 4.20 13.80 16.42
CA GLU A 492 3.17 12.92 16.93
C GLU A 492 3.66 12.17 18.18
N LEU A 493 2.86 12.21 19.25
CA LEU A 493 3.02 11.40 20.44
C LEU A 493 1.98 10.30 20.45
N ASN A 494 2.40 9.07 20.73
CA ASN A 494 1.48 7.94 20.91
C ASN A 494 1.75 7.29 22.27
N LEU A 495 0.69 6.89 22.96
CA LEU A 495 0.75 6.05 24.15
C LEU A 495 -0.26 4.93 24.01
N GLY A 496 0.16 3.71 24.30
CA GLY A 496 -0.74 2.57 24.17
C GLY A 496 -0.37 1.37 25.00
N ILE A 497 -1.30 0.41 25.00
CA ILE A 497 -1.19 -0.87 25.68
C ILE A 497 -1.57 -2.00 24.73
N THR A 498 -1.00 -3.17 24.97
CA THR A 498 -1.40 -4.44 24.37
C THR A 498 -1.52 -5.47 25.48
N TRP A 499 -2.66 -6.16 25.54
CA TRP A 499 -2.97 -7.17 26.54
C TRP A 499 -3.52 -8.46 25.92
N ARG A 500 -2.75 -9.54 25.97
CA ARG A 500 -3.18 -10.90 25.60
C ARG A 500 -3.87 -11.55 26.79
N PHE A 501 -5.17 -11.31 26.93
CA PHE A 501 -5.92 -11.73 28.13
C PHE A 501 -6.51 -13.14 28.03
N ALA A 502 -6.53 -13.75 26.84
CA ALA A 502 -6.95 -15.13 26.61
C ALA A 502 -6.17 -15.75 25.43
N PRO A 503 -6.17 -17.09 25.28
CA PRO A 503 -5.56 -17.73 24.12
C PRO A 503 -6.11 -17.15 22.81
N ASN A 504 -5.20 -16.72 21.94
CA ASN A 504 -5.49 -16.07 20.66
C ASN A 504 -6.34 -14.80 20.74
N THR A 505 -6.52 -14.21 21.92
CA THR A 505 -7.28 -12.97 22.09
C THR A 505 -6.42 -11.86 22.67
N ALA A 506 -6.46 -10.69 22.04
CA ALA A 506 -5.74 -9.50 22.47
C ALA A 506 -6.65 -8.28 22.55
N PHE A 507 -6.39 -7.43 23.55
CA PHE A 507 -6.92 -6.08 23.65
C PHE A 507 -5.81 -5.07 23.39
N ASP A 508 -6.03 -4.15 22.47
CA ASP A 508 -5.13 -3.03 22.18
C ASP A 508 -5.88 -1.72 22.45
N LEU A 509 -5.20 -0.74 23.06
CA LEU A 509 -5.70 0.61 23.23
C LEU A 509 -4.56 1.59 22.96
N ALA A 510 -4.80 2.60 22.14
CA ALA A 510 -3.82 3.64 21.84
C ALA A 510 -4.48 5.01 21.79
N GLY A 511 -3.84 6.01 22.39
CA GLY A 511 -4.13 7.43 22.23
C GLY A 511 -2.97 8.12 21.54
N SER A 512 -3.29 9.06 20.64
CA SER A 512 -2.29 9.79 19.85
C SER A 512 -2.62 11.27 19.79
N TYR A 513 -1.59 12.11 19.82
CA TYR A 513 -1.70 13.55 19.74
C TYR A 513 -0.66 14.09 18.75
N LEU A 514 -1.09 14.91 17.81
CA LEU A 514 -0.25 15.57 16.82
C LEU A 514 -0.16 17.05 17.14
N PHE A 515 1.04 17.50 17.49
CA PHE A 515 1.43 18.91 17.44
C PHE A 515 1.66 19.29 15.99
N ALA A 516 0.69 19.93 15.35
CA ALA A 516 0.73 20.23 13.93
C ALA A 516 1.82 21.27 13.62
N GLY A 517 2.60 21.02 12.58
CA GLY A 517 3.65 21.92 12.11
C GLY A 517 3.18 22.81 10.96
N GLY A 518 3.89 23.91 10.72
CA GLY A 518 3.52 24.89 9.68
C GLY A 518 3.51 24.35 8.25
N ALA A 519 4.06 23.15 7.98
CA ALA A 519 3.90 22.50 6.68
C ALA A 519 2.50 21.88 6.47
N LEU A 520 1.63 21.92 7.49
CA LEU A 520 0.21 21.56 7.42
C LEU A 520 -0.70 22.79 7.30
N ASP A 521 -0.15 24.00 7.28
CA ASP A 521 -0.91 25.21 6.97
C ASP A 521 -1.50 25.11 5.55
N THR A 522 -2.66 25.71 5.35
CA THR A 522 -3.39 25.65 4.08
C THR A 522 -4.00 27.01 3.75
N THR A 523 -4.15 27.27 2.45
CA THR A 523 -4.81 28.47 1.95
C THR A 523 -6.19 28.12 1.39
N GLU A 524 -7.18 28.96 1.69
CA GLU A 524 -8.53 28.86 1.14
C GLU A 524 -9.02 30.25 0.68
N VAL A 525 -9.96 30.28 -0.27
CA VAL A 525 -10.55 31.55 -0.73
C VAL A 525 -11.72 31.90 0.17
N LEU A 526 -11.53 32.92 1.02
CA LEU A 526 -12.57 33.45 1.91
C LEU A 526 -13.06 34.78 1.36
N ASN A 527 -14.35 34.88 1.05
CA ASN A 527 -14.96 36.10 0.49
C ASN A 527 -14.21 36.64 -0.75
N GLY A 528 -13.70 35.74 -1.60
CA GLY A 528 -12.92 36.09 -2.81
C GLY A 528 -11.44 36.41 -2.56
N VAL A 529 -10.95 36.30 -1.32
CA VAL A 529 -9.56 36.60 -0.95
C VAL A 529 -8.85 35.31 -0.51
N PRO A 530 -7.73 34.93 -1.16
CA PRO A 530 -6.87 33.86 -0.67
C PRO A 530 -6.36 34.18 0.74
N THR A 531 -6.68 33.30 1.69
CA THR A 531 -6.32 33.43 3.11
C THR A 531 -5.63 32.17 3.58
N THR A 532 -4.35 32.30 3.94
CA THR A 532 -3.60 31.22 4.60
C THR A 532 -3.98 31.14 6.07
N ARG A 533 -4.22 29.92 6.54
CA ARG A 533 -4.57 29.63 7.93
C ARG A 533 -3.56 28.67 8.53
N SER A 534 -3.27 28.86 9.81
CA SER A 534 -2.39 27.96 10.54
C SER A 534 -3.09 26.66 10.89
N ALA A 535 -2.34 25.56 10.84
CA ALA A 535 -2.77 24.26 11.30
C ALA A 535 -3.01 24.26 12.81
N ASN A 536 -4.06 23.55 13.23
CA ASN A 536 -4.34 23.25 14.62
C ASN A 536 -3.92 21.80 14.92
N ASP A 537 -3.75 21.48 16.20
CA ASP A 537 -3.38 20.15 16.66
C ASP A 537 -4.51 19.12 16.47
N GLY A 538 -4.14 17.85 16.31
CA GLY A 538 -5.08 16.74 16.14
C GLY A 538 -4.90 15.68 17.21
N TYR A 539 -5.95 14.91 17.51
CA TYR A 539 -5.84 13.75 18.41
C TYR A 539 -6.74 12.61 17.98
N GLN A 540 -6.34 11.39 18.32
CA GLN A 540 -7.19 10.20 18.20
C GLN A 540 -7.04 9.25 19.38
N ILE A 541 -8.04 8.40 19.57
CA ILE A 541 -8.02 7.24 20.45
C ILE A 541 -8.68 6.07 19.73
N ALA A 542 -8.07 4.89 19.83
CA ALA A 542 -8.60 3.67 19.23
C ALA A 542 -8.40 2.48 20.16
N ALA A 543 -9.41 1.62 20.24
CA ALA A 543 -9.39 0.38 21.00
C ALA A 543 -9.79 -0.79 20.10
N ARG A 544 -9.15 -1.95 20.28
CA ARG A 544 -9.45 -3.17 19.52
C ARG A 544 -9.45 -4.39 20.44
N VAL A 545 -10.44 -5.27 20.26
CA VAL A 545 -10.36 -6.67 20.68
C VAL A 545 -10.17 -7.51 19.42
N ARG A 546 -9.11 -8.30 19.37
CA ARG A 546 -8.82 -9.24 18.28
C ARG A 546 -8.91 -10.67 18.81
N LEU A 547 -9.67 -11.52 18.15
CA LEU A 547 -9.62 -12.98 18.28
C LEU A 547 -9.00 -13.57 17.00
N ALA A 548 -7.96 -14.38 17.13
CA ALA A 548 -7.45 -15.21 16.04
C ALA A 548 -7.88 -16.68 16.25
N PHE A 549 -8.09 -17.42 15.16
CA PHE A 549 -8.47 -18.84 15.23
C PHE A 549 -7.79 -19.68 14.15
#